data_AF-W8YH54-F1
#
_entry.id   AF-W8YH54-F1
#
_cell.length_a   1.000
_cell.length_b   1.000
_cell.length_c   1.000
_cell.angle_alpha   90.00
_cell.angle_beta   90.00
_cell.angle_gamma   90.00
#
_symmetry.space_group_name_H-M   'P 1'
#
loop_
_entity.id
_entity.type
_entity.pdbx_description
1 polymer ?
#
loop_
_entity_poly.entity_id
_entity_poly.type
_entity_poly.pdbx_seq_one_letter_code
_entity_poly.pdbx_strand_id
1 'polypeptide(L)'
;MAKIDGRKARITNWRNWYDCFGECAQKLGYPDAVKSRRTRRDPVNDEIVTLLACDEVGGLSGAIWAVEATDGERYLIGQRGLEILPLTTEQLIEAKRKSIATLSEELATLEAQLAEEKRANQPKVGDYARVTDIGHRSADVSLGVVVRVDSIVNGSRPYKVSKLFGSIDEWDYVANVERLTPDEARAALIAEVDSLFR
;
A
#
# COMPACT_ATOMS: atom_id res chain seq x y z
N MET A 1 -18.94 -1.51 -5.30
CA MET A 1 -19.18 -2.90 -5.73
C MET A 1 -18.62 -3.80 -4.64
N ALA A 2 -19.40 -4.73 -4.09
CA ALA A 2 -18.92 -5.61 -3.02
C ALA A 2 -17.79 -6.52 -3.55
N LYS A 3 -16.77 -6.78 -2.73
CA LYS A 3 -15.69 -7.71 -3.08
C LYS A 3 -16.27 -9.12 -3.15
N ILE A 4 -16.24 -9.74 -4.33
CA ILE A 4 -16.71 -11.11 -4.52
C ILE A 4 -15.74 -12.06 -3.81
N ASP A 5 -16.28 -12.97 -2.98
CA ASP A 5 -15.50 -13.98 -2.27
C ASP A 5 -14.91 -15.02 -3.25
N GLY A 6 -15.75 -15.59 -4.11
CA GLY A 6 -15.35 -16.47 -5.22
C GLY A 6 -15.05 -17.91 -4.82
N ARG A 7 -14.98 -18.25 -3.52
CA ARG A 7 -14.81 -19.64 -3.07
C ARG A 7 -16.02 -20.49 -3.47
N LYS A 8 -15.79 -21.79 -3.60
CA LYS A 8 -16.87 -22.76 -3.82
C LYS A 8 -17.38 -23.27 -2.48
N ALA A 9 -18.68 -23.51 -2.39
CA ALA A 9 -19.30 -24.16 -1.25
C ALA A 9 -20.29 -25.22 -1.73
N ARG A 10 -20.44 -26.28 -0.95
CA ARG A 10 -21.49 -27.28 -1.13
C ARG A 10 -22.69 -26.91 -0.26
N ILE A 11 -23.90 -26.96 -0.82
CA ILE A 11 -25.13 -26.82 -0.03
C ILE A 11 -25.33 -28.11 0.77
N THR A 12 -25.22 -28.04 2.08
CA THR A 12 -25.45 -29.19 2.99
C THR A 12 -26.86 -29.23 3.54
N ASN A 13 -27.54 -28.09 3.59
CA ASN A 13 -28.92 -27.99 4.02
C ASN A 13 -29.64 -26.81 3.35
N TRP A 14 -30.29 -27.10 2.23
CA TRP A 14 -31.05 -26.13 1.44
C TRP A 14 -32.18 -25.43 2.23
N ARG A 15 -32.66 -26.02 3.34
CA ARG A 15 -33.68 -25.38 4.19
C ARG A 15 -33.17 -24.15 4.93
N ASN A 16 -31.85 -23.91 4.95
CA ASN A 16 -31.26 -22.64 5.40
C ASN A 16 -31.29 -21.55 4.31
N TRP A 17 -32.05 -21.73 3.24
CA TRP A 17 -32.31 -20.67 2.26
C TRP A 17 -33.39 -19.70 2.76
N TYR A 18 -33.10 -18.42 2.61
CA TYR A 18 -33.99 -17.32 2.98
C TYR A 18 -34.37 -16.47 1.76
N ASP A 19 -35.66 -16.21 1.62
CA ASP A 19 -36.26 -15.33 0.61
C ASP A 19 -36.84 -14.05 1.22
N CYS A 20 -36.78 -13.90 2.54
CA CYS A 20 -37.37 -12.77 3.27
C CYS A 20 -36.36 -11.68 3.69
N PHE A 21 -35.05 -11.92 3.58
CA PHE A 21 -34.02 -10.94 3.97
C PHE A 21 -33.66 -9.96 2.84
N GLY A 22 -34.66 -9.23 2.32
CA GLY A 22 -34.47 -8.30 1.21
C GLY A 22 -33.45 -7.20 1.49
N GLU A 23 -33.45 -6.63 2.70
CA GLU A 23 -32.47 -5.62 3.10
C GLU A 23 -31.03 -6.16 3.09
N CYS A 24 -30.84 -7.41 3.56
CA CYS A 24 -29.54 -8.08 3.52
C CYS A 24 -29.08 -8.32 2.07
N ALA A 25 -29.95 -8.85 1.21
CA ALA A 25 -29.66 -9.02 -0.22
C ALA A 25 -29.28 -7.70 -0.89
N GLN A 26 -29.98 -6.60 -0.58
CA GLN A 26 -29.68 -5.29 -1.11
C GLN A 26 -28.34 -4.75 -0.60
N LYS A 27 -28.05 -4.91 0.70
CA LYS A 27 -26.77 -4.54 1.32
C LYS A 27 -25.59 -5.31 0.70
N LEU A 28 -25.79 -6.59 0.41
CA LEU A 28 -24.81 -7.44 -0.27
C LEU A 28 -24.66 -7.13 -1.77
N GLY A 29 -25.57 -6.34 -2.35
CA GLY A 29 -25.58 -6.00 -3.78
C GLY A 29 -26.22 -7.07 -4.69
N TYR A 30 -26.97 -8.01 -4.13
CA TYR A 30 -27.65 -9.11 -4.84
C TYR A 30 -29.15 -9.16 -4.53
N PRO A 31 -29.93 -8.10 -4.84
CA PRO A 31 -31.36 -8.03 -4.54
C PRO A 31 -32.20 -9.13 -5.21
N ASP A 32 -31.69 -9.74 -6.28
CA ASP A 32 -32.29 -10.86 -6.98
C ASP A 32 -32.19 -12.19 -6.19
N ALA A 33 -31.34 -12.28 -5.17
CA ALA A 33 -31.15 -13.49 -4.37
C ALA A 33 -32.36 -13.86 -3.48
N VAL A 34 -33.26 -12.90 -3.23
CA VAL A 34 -34.48 -13.03 -2.39
C VAL A 34 -35.77 -13.13 -3.20
N LYS A 35 -35.70 -13.39 -4.50
CA LYS A 35 -36.90 -13.60 -5.33
C LYS A 35 -37.75 -14.76 -4.80
N SER A 36 -39.08 -14.61 -4.91
CA SER A 36 -40.09 -15.56 -4.43
C SER A 36 -39.83 -17.01 -4.86
N ARG A 37 -40.05 -17.96 -3.95
CA ARG A 37 -39.95 -19.41 -4.24
C ARG A 37 -40.84 -19.86 -5.40
N ARG A 38 -41.96 -19.17 -5.63
CA ARG A 38 -42.92 -19.54 -6.69
C ARG A 38 -42.36 -19.37 -8.10
N THR A 39 -41.32 -18.56 -8.27
CA THR A 39 -40.77 -18.20 -9.58
C THR A 39 -39.40 -18.79 -9.85
N ARG A 40 -38.88 -19.64 -8.94
CA ARG A 40 -37.51 -20.13 -9.01
C ARG A 40 -37.42 -21.62 -8.71
N ARG A 41 -36.33 -22.21 -9.16
CA ARG A 41 -35.89 -23.54 -8.73
C ARG A 41 -35.39 -23.46 -7.28
N ASP A 42 -35.83 -24.40 -6.45
CA ASP A 42 -35.31 -24.56 -5.10
C ASP A 42 -33.83 -24.99 -5.14
N PRO A 43 -32.98 -24.46 -4.24
CA PRO A 43 -31.61 -24.95 -4.10
C PRO A 43 -31.61 -26.43 -3.69
N VAL A 44 -30.64 -27.20 -4.19
CA VAL A 44 -30.56 -28.64 -3.93
C VAL A 44 -29.39 -28.95 -3.01
N ASN A 45 -29.55 -29.93 -2.11
CA ASN A 45 -28.41 -30.42 -1.33
C ASN A 45 -27.35 -31.02 -2.28
N ASP A 46 -26.10 -30.96 -1.85
CA ASP A 46 -24.90 -31.35 -2.59
C ASP A 46 -24.59 -30.52 -3.85
N GLU A 47 -25.40 -29.51 -4.17
CA GLU A 47 -25.11 -28.55 -5.23
C GLU A 47 -23.90 -27.67 -4.87
N ILE A 48 -22.98 -27.51 -5.83
CA ILE A 48 -21.81 -26.64 -5.68
C ILE A 48 -22.16 -25.23 -6.15
N VAL A 49 -22.05 -24.28 -5.24
CA VAL A 49 -22.31 -22.86 -5.47
C VAL A 49 -21.04 -22.03 -5.32
N THR A 50 -21.05 -20.84 -5.91
CA THR A 50 -20.00 -19.82 -5.72
C THR A 50 -20.44 -18.86 -4.63
N LEU A 51 -19.60 -18.68 -3.60
CA LEU A 51 -19.82 -17.66 -2.58
C LEU A 51 -19.58 -16.27 -3.19
N LEU A 52 -20.57 -15.38 -3.08
CA LEU A 52 -20.48 -14.04 -3.62
C LEU A 52 -20.10 -13.04 -2.52
N ALA A 53 -20.90 -12.96 -1.46
CA ALA A 53 -20.68 -12.06 -0.35
C ALA A 53 -21.37 -12.60 0.92
N CYS A 54 -20.95 -12.13 2.10
CA CYS A 54 -21.55 -12.49 3.38
C CYS A 54 -21.85 -11.28 4.24
N ASP A 55 -22.88 -11.40 5.08
CA ASP A 55 -23.18 -10.43 6.12
C ASP A 55 -23.61 -11.15 7.41
N GLU A 56 -23.32 -10.52 8.54
CA GLU A 56 -23.81 -10.97 9.84
C GLU A 56 -25.19 -10.37 10.09
N VAL A 57 -26.21 -11.22 10.17
CA VAL A 57 -27.58 -10.79 10.43
C VAL A 57 -27.90 -11.07 11.90
N GLY A 58 -28.10 -10.00 12.67
CA GLY A 58 -28.47 -10.08 14.08
C GLY A 58 -29.71 -10.95 14.28
N GLY A 59 -29.64 -11.85 15.27
CA GLY A 59 -30.73 -12.79 15.59
C GLY A 59 -30.64 -14.16 14.90
N LEU A 60 -29.72 -14.34 13.95
CA LEU A 60 -29.38 -15.66 13.41
C LEU A 60 -28.07 -16.17 14.01
N SER A 61 -27.98 -17.50 14.18
CA SER A 61 -26.74 -18.15 14.59
C SER A 61 -25.81 -18.30 13.37
N GLY A 62 -25.13 -17.23 12.97
CA GLY A 62 -24.11 -17.22 11.92
C GLY A 62 -24.38 -16.24 10.78
N ALA A 63 -23.48 -16.22 9.79
CA ALA A 63 -23.58 -15.33 8.63
C ALA A 63 -24.61 -15.82 7.60
N ILE A 64 -25.22 -14.89 6.86
CA ILE A 64 -25.94 -15.18 5.61
C ILE A 64 -25.01 -14.94 4.44
N TRP A 65 -24.98 -15.88 3.50
CA TRP A 65 -24.21 -15.81 2.27
C TRP A 65 -25.12 -15.59 1.06
N ALA A 66 -24.80 -14.62 0.22
CA ALA A 66 -25.24 -14.61 -1.16
C ALA A 66 -24.38 -15.60 -1.95
N VAL A 67 -25.03 -16.54 -2.63
CA VAL A 67 -24.38 -17.59 -3.42
C VAL A 67 -24.95 -17.64 -4.84
N GLU A 68 -24.16 -18.08 -5.82
CA GLU A 68 -24.58 -18.29 -7.20
C GLU A 68 -24.45 -19.77 -7.58
N ALA A 69 -25.54 -20.39 -8.02
CA ALA A 69 -25.57 -21.74 -8.55
C ALA A 69 -25.04 -21.78 -10.00
N THR A 70 -24.81 -22.98 -10.52
CA THR A 70 -24.22 -23.19 -11.85
C THR A 70 -25.12 -22.75 -13.00
N ASP A 71 -26.43 -22.65 -12.77
CA ASP A 71 -27.42 -22.12 -13.72
C ASP A 71 -27.53 -20.58 -13.67
N GLY A 72 -26.74 -19.92 -12.81
CA GLY A 72 -26.75 -18.47 -12.61
C GLY A 72 -27.79 -17.98 -11.61
N GLU A 73 -28.61 -18.88 -11.02
CA GLU A 73 -29.56 -18.51 -9.98
C GLU A 73 -28.81 -18.16 -8.68
N ARG A 74 -29.19 -17.06 -8.04
CA ARG A 74 -28.60 -16.59 -6.79
C ARG A 74 -29.47 -16.86 -5.57
N TYR A 75 -28.90 -17.25 -4.45
CA TYR A 75 -29.66 -17.55 -3.23
C TYR A 75 -29.04 -16.88 -2.01
N LEU A 76 -29.84 -16.59 -0.99
CA LEU A 76 -29.34 -16.27 0.35
C LEU A 76 -29.36 -17.52 1.23
N ILE A 77 -28.21 -18.09 1.55
CA ILE A 77 -28.13 -19.31 2.37
C ILE A 77 -27.38 -19.00 3.66
N GLY A 78 -27.95 -19.39 4.80
CA GLY A 78 -27.26 -19.29 6.08
C GLY A 78 -26.02 -20.19 6.12
N GLN A 79 -24.96 -19.76 6.80
CA GLN A 79 -23.69 -20.48 6.89
C GLN A 79 -23.83 -21.95 7.30
N ARG A 80 -24.82 -22.28 8.14
CA ARG A 80 -25.12 -23.66 8.56
C ARG A 80 -25.60 -24.58 7.44
N GLY A 81 -26.08 -24.02 6.33
CA GLY A 81 -26.45 -24.76 5.13
C GLY A 81 -25.34 -24.89 4.10
N LEU A 82 -24.11 -24.46 4.43
CA LEU A 82 -22.99 -24.43 3.51
C LEU A 82 -21.78 -25.14 4.12
N GLU A 83 -21.09 -25.90 3.30
CA GLU A 83 -19.74 -26.40 3.55
C GLU A 83 -18.80 -25.72 2.56
N ILE A 84 -17.98 -24.79 3.06
CA ILE A 84 -17.01 -24.08 2.23
C ILE A 84 -15.92 -25.06 1.82
N LEU A 85 -15.78 -25.28 0.51
CA LEU A 85 -14.79 -26.20 -0.01
C LEU A 85 -13.39 -25.55 0.10
N PRO A 86 -12.36 -26.33 0.46
CA PRO A 86 -11.00 -25.82 0.44
C PRO A 86 -10.63 -25.41 -0.99
N LEU A 87 -9.93 -24.29 -1.12
CA LEU A 87 -9.33 -23.90 -2.39
C LEU A 87 -8.38 -25.01 -2.83
N THR A 88 -8.43 -25.38 -4.12
CA THR A 88 -7.46 -26.34 -4.66
C THR A 88 -6.07 -25.72 -4.66
N THR A 89 -5.03 -26.55 -4.62
CA THR A 89 -3.65 -26.08 -4.74
C THR A 89 -3.44 -25.23 -6.01
N GLU A 90 -4.08 -25.60 -7.12
CA GLU A 90 -4.05 -24.85 -8.38
C GLU A 90 -4.65 -23.45 -8.23
N GLN A 91 -5.82 -23.33 -7.59
CA GLN A 91 -6.46 -22.04 -7.32
C GLN A 91 -5.61 -21.15 -6.40
N LEU A 92 -4.98 -21.75 -5.39
CA LEU A 92 -4.05 -21.04 -4.51
C LEU A 92 -2.81 -20.55 -5.25
N ILE A 93 -2.25 -21.38 -6.14
CA ILE A 93 -1.09 -21.01 -6.97
C ILE A 93 -1.47 -19.84 -7.88
N GLU A 94 -2.61 -19.90 -8.56
CA GLU A 94 -3.04 -18.84 -9.47
C GLU A 94 -3.31 -17.52 -8.73
N ALA A 95 -3.98 -17.58 -7.57
CA ALA A 95 -4.18 -16.41 -6.73
C ALA A 95 -2.84 -15.79 -6.27
N LYS A 96 -1.87 -16.62 -5.89
CA LYS A 96 -0.53 -16.16 -5.52
C LYS A 96 0.23 -15.56 -6.69
N ARG A 97 0.15 -16.16 -7.89
CA ARG A 97 0.77 -15.62 -9.11
C ARG A 97 0.23 -14.24 -9.45
N LYS A 98 -1.10 -14.08 -9.40
CA LYS A 98 -1.74 -12.78 -9.61
C LYS A 98 -1.27 -11.74 -8.59
N SER A 99 -1.19 -12.13 -7.31
CA SER A 99 -0.65 -11.26 -6.25
C SER A 99 0.81 -10.86 -6.50
N ILE A 100 1.66 -11.79 -6.95
CA ILE A 100 3.06 -11.51 -7.27
C ILE A 100 3.16 -10.55 -8.45
N ALA A 101 2.33 -10.72 -9.48
CA ALA A 101 2.30 -9.83 -10.64
C ALA A 101 1.94 -8.38 -10.22
N THR A 102 0.88 -8.21 -9.43
CA THR A 102 0.47 -6.90 -8.92
C THR A 102 1.56 -6.25 -8.05
N LEU A 103 2.15 -7.00 -7.11
CA LEU A 103 3.21 -6.47 -6.26
C LEU A 103 4.48 -6.11 -7.06
N SER A 104 4.78 -6.86 -8.13
CA SER A 104 5.93 -6.56 -9.00
C SER A 104 5.73 -5.25 -9.77
N GLU A 105 4.50 -4.98 -10.24
CA GLU A 105 4.16 -3.72 -10.90
C GLU A 105 4.27 -2.54 -9.92
N GLU A 106 3.69 -2.68 -8.72
CA GLU A 106 3.78 -1.65 -7.67
C GLU A 106 5.25 -1.35 -7.31
N LEU A 107 6.09 -2.38 -7.14
CA LEU A 107 7.52 -2.20 -6.87
C LEU A 107 8.22 -1.45 -8.00
N ALA A 108 7.97 -1.80 -9.27
CA ALA A 108 8.57 -1.11 -10.40
C ALA A 108 8.19 0.38 -10.43
N THR A 109 6.94 0.72 -10.09
CA THR A 109 6.50 2.11 -10.01
C THR A 109 7.17 2.88 -8.87
N LEU A 110 7.29 2.27 -7.69
CA LEU A 110 7.95 2.88 -6.53
C LEU A 110 9.46 3.06 -6.75
N GLU A 111 10.12 2.11 -7.39
CA GLU A 111 11.53 2.24 -7.76
C GLU A 111 11.76 3.37 -8.75
N ALA A 112 10.87 3.54 -9.74
CA ALA A 112 10.93 4.64 -10.68
C ALA A 112 10.71 6.00 -9.99
N GLN A 113 9.74 6.08 -9.07
CA GLN A 113 9.50 7.28 -8.26
C GLN A 113 10.70 7.61 -7.38
N LEU A 114 11.27 6.61 -6.70
CA LEU A 114 12.46 6.78 -5.85
C LEU A 114 13.68 7.24 -6.67
N ALA A 115 13.86 6.71 -7.89
CA ALA A 115 14.94 7.14 -8.77
C ALA A 115 14.77 8.60 -9.21
N GLU A 116 13.54 9.03 -9.49
CA GLU A 116 13.23 10.41 -9.86
C GLU A 116 13.39 11.37 -8.68
N GLU A 117 12.90 11.00 -7.49
CA GLU A 117 13.10 11.75 -6.26
C GLU A 117 14.59 11.90 -5.93
N LYS A 118 15.38 10.84 -6.07
CA LYS A 118 16.84 10.89 -5.89
C LYS A 118 17.51 11.85 -6.87
N ARG A 119 17.06 11.90 -8.13
CA ARG A 119 17.56 12.90 -9.11
C ARG A 119 17.14 14.31 -8.76
N ALA A 120 15.88 14.52 -8.38
CA ALA A 120 15.34 15.83 -8.04
C ALA A 120 16.02 16.43 -6.78
N ASN A 121 16.34 15.56 -5.83
CA ASN A 121 17.00 15.93 -4.57
C ASN A 121 18.53 15.87 -4.64
N GLN A 122 19.09 15.57 -5.82
CA GLN A 122 20.55 15.59 -5.98
C GLN A 122 21.06 17.04 -5.79
N PRO A 123 22.05 17.25 -4.91
CA PRO A 123 22.62 18.57 -4.67
C PRO A 123 23.22 19.16 -5.95
N LYS A 124 22.96 20.45 -6.20
CA LYS A 124 23.57 21.20 -7.32
C LYS A 124 24.56 22.24 -6.79
N VAL A 125 25.45 22.69 -7.66
CA VAL A 125 26.34 23.82 -7.35
C VAL A 125 25.49 25.05 -7.01
N GLY A 126 25.80 25.69 -5.89
CA GLY A 126 25.08 26.82 -5.33
C GLY A 126 24.00 26.45 -4.32
N ASP A 127 23.58 25.17 -4.23
CA ASP A 127 22.61 24.74 -3.23
C ASP A 127 23.22 24.77 -1.81
N TYR A 128 22.36 25.07 -0.84
CA TYR A 128 22.64 24.81 0.56
C TYR A 128 22.33 23.35 0.88
N ALA A 129 23.23 22.68 1.58
CA ALA A 129 23.10 21.27 1.91
C ALA A 129 23.61 21.00 3.32
N ARG A 130 23.12 19.92 3.92
CA ARG A 130 23.59 19.41 5.21
C ARG A 130 24.55 18.26 4.98
N VAL A 131 25.69 18.26 5.67
CA VAL A 131 26.68 17.19 5.52
C VAL A 131 26.20 15.93 6.23
N THR A 132 26.04 14.84 5.47
CA THR A 132 25.57 13.54 6.00
C THR A 132 26.67 12.49 6.03
N ASP A 133 27.72 12.65 5.22
CA ASP A 133 28.92 11.81 5.26
C ASP A 133 30.16 12.59 4.84
N ILE A 134 31.18 12.60 5.69
CA ILE A 134 32.46 13.28 5.44
C ILE A 134 33.46 12.33 4.72
N GLY A 135 33.24 11.02 4.78
CA GLY A 135 34.12 9.96 4.26
C GLY A 135 35.32 9.67 5.18
N HIS A 136 36.18 10.65 5.40
CA HIS A 136 37.33 10.58 6.31
C HIS A 136 37.42 11.84 7.19
N ARG A 137 38.21 11.82 8.27
CA ARG A 137 38.34 12.98 9.19
C ARG A 137 38.71 14.24 8.41
N SER A 138 37.73 15.13 8.27
CA SER A 138 37.92 16.52 7.89
C SER A 138 38.36 17.31 9.11
N ALA A 139 39.32 18.21 8.95
CA ALA A 139 39.65 19.20 9.99
C ALA A 139 38.62 20.34 10.02
N ASP A 140 37.96 20.59 8.89
CA ASP A 140 37.27 21.85 8.63
C ASP A 140 35.74 21.70 8.52
N VAL A 141 35.19 20.49 8.38
CA VAL A 141 33.74 20.27 8.25
C VAL A 141 33.26 19.12 9.12
N SER A 142 32.13 19.31 9.83
CA SER A 142 31.51 18.31 10.72
C SER A 142 30.17 17.81 10.18
N LEU A 143 29.74 16.62 10.64
CA LEU A 143 28.45 16.05 10.29
C LEU A 143 27.33 16.95 10.81
N GLY A 144 26.27 17.10 10.01
CA GLY A 144 25.11 17.92 10.35
C GLY A 144 25.27 19.42 10.10
N VAL A 145 26.49 19.90 9.78
CA VAL A 145 26.72 21.32 9.45
C VAL A 145 26.08 21.66 8.10
N VAL A 146 25.51 22.86 8.03
CA VAL A 146 24.97 23.41 6.78
C VAL A 146 26.07 24.15 6.02
N VAL A 147 26.22 23.77 4.76
CA VAL A 147 27.28 24.22 3.85
C VAL A 147 26.68 24.64 2.51
N ARG A 148 27.44 25.38 1.71
CA ARG A 148 27.13 25.62 0.30
C ARG A 148 27.93 24.67 -0.58
N VAL A 149 27.30 24.07 -1.58
CA VAL A 149 28.00 23.26 -2.59
C VAL A 149 28.65 24.18 -3.63
N ASP A 150 29.98 24.18 -3.73
CA ASP A 150 30.72 25.05 -4.67
C ASP A 150 31.06 24.35 -5.98
N SER A 151 31.35 23.06 -5.94
CA SER A 151 31.62 22.27 -7.15
C SER A 151 31.38 20.78 -6.91
N ILE A 152 31.03 20.05 -7.96
CA ILE A 152 30.85 18.60 -7.93
C ILE A 152 31.89 17.96 -8.86
N VAL A 153 32.69 17.05 -8.33
CA VAL A 153 33.77 16.36 -9.03
C VAL A 153 33.57 14.84 -9.00
N ASN A 154 34.22 14.12 -9.91
CA ASN A 154 34.24 12.67 -9.85
C ASN A 154 35.24 12.20 -8.79
N GLY A 155 34.80 11.38 -7.83
CA GLY A 155 35.66 10.83 -6.79
C GLY A 155 34.88 10.29 -5.60
N SER A 156 35.61 9.79 -4.59
CA SER A 156 35.02 9.29 -3.34
C SER A 156 34.48 10.40 -2.42
N ARG A 157 34.87 11.67 -2.66
CA ARG A 157 34.36 12.87 -1.99
C ARG A 157 33.95 13.89 -3.06
N PRO A 158 32.80 13.69 -3.72
CA PRO A 158 32.47 14.42 -4.94
C PRO A 158 32.05 15.86 -4.69
N TYR A 159 31.63 16.22 -3.48
CA TYR A 159 31.07 17.55 -3.20
C TYR A 159 32.12 18.45 -2.57
N LYS A 160 32.61 19.46 -3.28
CA LYS A 160 33.35 20.57 -2.68
C LYS A 160 32.36 21.51 -2.02
N VAL A 161 32.52 21.76 -0.73
CA VAL A 161 31.61 22.57 0.06
C VAL A 161 32.37 23.62 0.86
N SER A 162 31.74 24.79 1.04
CA SER A 162 32.23 25.84 1.93
C SER A 162 31.28 26.02 3.09
N LYS A 163 31.85 26.28 4.27
CA LYS A 163 31.08 26.74 5.42
C LYS A 163 30.47 28.12 5.12
N LEU A 164 29.34 28.37 5.76
CA LEU A 164 28.63 29.65 5.65
C LEU A 164 29.15 30.69 6.64
N PHE A 165 29.76 30.22 7.73
CA PHE A 165 30.38 31.02 8.78
C PHE A 165 31.78 30.46 9.05
N GLY A 166 32.79 31.34 9.14
CA GLY A 166 34.20 30.95 9.26
C GLY A 166 35.12 31.81 8.41
N SER A 167 36.39 31.41 8.28
CA SER A 167 37.33 32.06 7.36
C SER A 167 36.95 31.79 5.90
N ILE A 168 37.25 32.74 5.00
CA ILE A 168 36.98 32.66 3.55
C ILE A 168 37.64 31.43 2.90
N ASP A 169 38.69 30.89 3.50
CA ASP A 169 39.44 29.74 2.97
C ASP A 169 38.97 28.38 3.52
N GLU A 170 37.89 28.32 4.32
CA GLU A 170 37.36 27.08 4.89
C GLU A 170 36.44 26.32 3.91
N TRP A 171 37.06 25.53 3.04
CA TRP A 171 36.39 24.58 2.16
C TRP A 171 36.92 23.16 2.38
N ASP A 172 36.08 22.15 2.14
CA ASP A 172 36.51 20.75 2.08
C ASP A 172 35.70 19.99 1.03
N TYR A 173 36.15 18.79 0.67
CA TYR A 173 35.37 17.82 -0.06
C TYR A 173 34.62 16.91 0.92
N VAL A 174 33.38 16.54 0.63
CA VAL A 174 32.62 15.59 1.46
C VAL A 174 32.05 14.47 0.61
N ALA A 175 31.82 13.32 1.24
CA ALA A 175 31.34 12.10 0.58
C ALA A 175 29.86 12.22 0.20
N ASN A 176 29.05 12.77 1.10
CA ASN A 176 27.62 12.92 0.86
C ASN A 176 27.05 14.16 1.56
N VAL A 177 26.08 14.79 0.89
CA VAL A 177 25.30 15.91 1.43
C VAL A 177 23.83 15.74 1.07
N GLU A 178 22.97 16.20 1.96
CA GLU A 178 21.53 16.27 1.76
C GLU A 178 21.14 17.69 1.40
N ARG A 179 20.53 17.87 0.23
CA ARG A 179 20.07 19.19 -0.23
C ARG A 179 18.98 19.71 0.72
N LEU A 180 19.11 20.96 1.16
CA LEU A 180 18.10 21.62 1.97
C LEU A 180 17.16 22.44 1.10
N THR A 181 15.88 22.48 1.49
CA THR A 181 14.93 23.44 0.93
C THR A 181 15.31 24.87 1.35
N PRO A 182 14.85 25.92 0.63
CA PRO A 182 15.13 27.30 1.02
C PRO A 182 14.72 27.65 2.46
N ASP A 183 13.58 27.12 2.91
CA ASP A 183 13.08 27.36 4.27
C ASP A 183 13.93 26.66 5.33
N GLU A 184 14.37 25.42 5.07
CA GLU A 184 15.28 24.68 5.96
C GLU A 184 16.67 25.32 6.02
N ALA A 185 17.19 25.75 4.87
CA ALA A 185 18.47 26.46 4.81
C ALA A 185 18.39 27.76 5.62
N ARG A 186 17.31 28.53 5.47
CA ARG A 186 17.08 29.76 6.25
C ARG A 186 16.96 29.48 7.74
N ALA A 187 16.18 28.47 8.13
CA ALA A 187 15.99 28.11 9.54
C ALA A 187 17.32 27.66 10.18
N ALA A 188 18.10 26.84 9.48
CA ALA A 188 19.40 26.39 9.97
C ALA A 188 20.41 27.53 10.08
N LEU A 189 20.43 28.45 9.12
CA LEU A 189 21.26 29.66 9.17
C LEU A 189 20.92 30.54 10.37
N ILE A 190 19.63 30.76 10.64
CA ILE A 190 19.19 31.53 11.81
C ILE A 190 19.64 30.85 13.11
N ALA A 191 19.43 29.54 13.22
CA ALA A 191 19.82 28.76 14.40
C ALA A 191 21.34 28.82 14.66
N GLU A 192 22.15 28.75 13.60
CA GLU A 192 23.61 28.88 13.71
C GLU A 192 24.01 30.27 14.19
N VAL A 193 23.41 31.34 13.63
CA VAL A 193 23.64 32.72 14.07
C VAL A 193 23.27 32.90 15.54
N ASP A 194 22.10 32.42 15.95
CA ASP A 194 21.64 32.50 17.34
C ASP A 194 22.59 31.77 18.30
N SER A 195 23.23 30.69 17.86
CA SER A 195 24.21 29.95 18.66
C SER A 195 25.50 30.73 18.92
N LEU A 196 25.90 31.63 18.00
CA LEU A 196 27.10 32.46 18.13
C LEU A 196 26.96 33.61 19.14
N PHE A 197 25.72 34.00 19.47
CA PHE A 197 25.40 35.11 20.39
C PHE A 197 24.94 34.65 21.78
N ARG A 198 25.02 33.36 22.09
CA ARG A 198 24.74 32.79 23.41
C ARG A 198 26.03 32.54 24.19
#